data_AF-A0A2A2D4C3-F1
#
_entry.id   AF-A0A2A2D4C3-F1
#
_cell.length_a   1.000
_cell.length_b   1.000
_cell.length_c   1.000
_cell.angle_alpha   90.00
_cell.angle_beta   90.00
_cell.angle_gamma   90.00
#
_symmetry.space_group_name_H-M   'P 1'
#
loop_
_entity.id
_entity.type
_entity.pdbx_description
1 polymer ?
#
loop_
_entity_poly.entity_id
_entity_poly.type
_entity_poly.pdbx_seq_one_letter_code
_entity_poly.pdbx_strand_id
1 'polypeptide(L)'
;MTTTNVIRTAKTYARDLAERVIWTFLLAAGGIALAAGPADMLNVSFWHTVATAGIAAVGSLLKGLFARVIGDPNSASTSSAV
;
A
#
# COMPACT_ATOMS: atom_id res chain seq x y z
N MET A 1 14.18 12.01 22.51
CA MET A 1 14.02 12.45 21.10
C MET A 1 13.63 13.92 21.09
N THR A 2 14.35 14.79 20.38
CA THR A 2 13.95 16.19 20.18
C THR A 2 12.81 16.29 19.16
N THR A 3 11.89 17.24 19.33
CA THR A 3 10.66 17.39 18.51
C THR A 3 10.93 17.43 16.99
N THR A 4 12.06 18.03 16.60
CA THR A 4 12.53 18.10 15.21
C THR A 4 12.81 16.73 14.59
N ASN A 5 13.31 15.78 15.37
CA ASN A 5 13.56 14.41 14.91
C ASN A 5 12.25 13.64 14.68
N VAL A 6 11.24 13.85 15.53
CA VAL A 6 9.93 13.20 15.39
C VAL A 6 9.24 13.62 14.09
N ILE A 7 9.24 14.93 13.79
CA ILE A 7 8.62 15.47 12.57
C ILE A 7 9.31 14.94 11.31
N ARG A 8 10.65 14.88 11.32
CA ARG A 8 11.42 14.36 10.18
C ARG A 8 11.11 12.88 9.95
N THR A 9 11.05 12.07 11.00
CA THR A 9 10.70 10.66 10.92
C THR A 9 9.27 10.46 10.41
N ALA A 10 8.30 11.26 10.87
CA ALA A 10 6.92 11.19 10.39
C ALA A 10 6.80 11.50 8.90
N LYS A 11 7.53 12.52 8.40
CA LYS A 11 7.55 12.88 6.97
C LYS A 11 8.15 11.76 6.11
N THR A 12 9.30 11.22 6.51
CA THR A 12 9.93 10.11 5.79
C THR A 12 9.03 8.88 5.77
N TYR A 13 8.38 8.59 6.90
CA TYR A 13 7.42 7.49 6.98
C TYR A 13 6.21 7.67 6.08
N ALA A 14 5.59 8.85 6.07
CA ALA A 14 4.44 9.12 5.20
C ALA A 14 4.81 8.98 3.72
N ARG A 15 6.03 9.39 3.34
CA ARG A 15 6.55 9.22 1.99
C ARG A 15 6.75 7.75 1.63
N ASP A 16 7.43 6.99 2.49
CA ASP A 16 7.66 5.56 2.29
C ASP A 16 6.33 4.79 2.19
N LEU A 17 5.37 5.15 3.04
CA LEU A 17 4.04 4.59 3.02
C LEU A 17 3.31 4.88 1.71
N ALA A 18 3.37 6.12 1.21
CA ALA A 18 2.78 6.49 -0.07
C ALA A 18 3.46 5.77 -1.24
N GLU A 19 4.79 5.70 -1.26
CA GLU A 19 5.56 4.96 -2.27
C GLU A 19 5.13 3.49 -2.31
N ARG A 20 4.96 2.84 -1.14
CA ARG A 20 4.49 1.46 -1.05
C ARG A 20 3.10 1.25 -1.64
N VAL A 21 2.15 2.15 -1.38
CA VAL A 21 0.78 2.06 -1.92
C VAL A 21 0.79 2.19 -3.42
N ILE A 22 1.49 3.20 -3.93
CA ILE A 22 1.59 3.47 -5.37
C ILE A 22 2.17 2.23 -6.06
N TRP A 23 3.27 1.68 -5.55
CA TRP A 23 3.88 0.48 -6.13
C TRP A 23 2.98 -0.76 -6.04
N THR A 24 2.29 -0.96 -4.91
CA THR A 24 1.35 -2.08 -4.75
C THR A 24 0.21 -1.97 -5.77
N PHE A 25 -0.35 -0.77 -5.93
CA PHE A 25 -1.38 -0.51 -6.92
C PHE A 25 -0.87 -0.70 -8.35
N LEU A 26 0.28 -0.12 -8.71
CA LEU A 26 0.85 -0.21 -10.05
C LEU A 26 1.20 -1.66 -10.43
N LEU A 27 1.76 -2.44 -9.50
CA LEU A 27 2.04 -3.86 -9.73
C LEU A 27 0.74 -4.67 -9.91
N ALA A 28 -0.27 -4.43 -9.08
CA ALA A 28 -1.54 -5.13 -9.20
C ALA A 28 -2.28 -4.75 -10.49
N ALA A 29 -2.38 -3.45 -10.80
CA ALA A 29 -2.97 -2.95 -12.04
C ALA A 29 -2.20 -3.44 -13.27
N GLY A 30 -0.87 -3.44 -13.21
CA GLY A 30 0.00 -3.99 -14.26
C GLY A 30 -0.23 -5.49 -14.46
N GLY A 31 -0.34 -6.26 -13.38
CA GLY A 31 -0.69 -7.69 -13.44
C GLY A 31 -2.05 -7.95 -14.09
N ILE A 32 -3.05 -7.15 -13.75
CA ILE A 32 -4.39 -7.20 -14.38
C ILE A 32 -4.29 -6.87 -15.88
N ALA A 33 -3.56 -5.81 -16.24
CA ALA A 33 -3.37 -5.41 -17.63
C ALA A 33 -2.61 -6.46 -18.44
N LEU A 34 -1.58 -7.09 -17.88
CA LEU A 34 -0.81 -8.17 -18.52
C LEU A 34 -1.65 -9.44 -18.73
N ALA A 35 -2.60 -9.72 -17.83
CA ALA A 35 -3.49 -10.87 -17.93
C ALA A 35 -4.69 -10.63 -18.87
N ALA A 36 -4.98 -9.37 -19.21
CA ALA A 36 -6.13 -8.97 -20.02
C ALA A 36 -5.79 -8.89 -21.51
N GLY A 37 -6.78 -9.13 -22.37
CA GLY A 37 -6.65 -8.86 -23.79
C GLY A 37 -6.70 -7.35 -24.10
N PRO A 38 -6.14 -6.88 -25.24
CA PRO A 38 -6.17 -5.46 -25.60
C PRO A 38 -7.59 -4.88 -25.69
N ALA A 39 -8.56 -5.69 -26.13
CA ALA A 39 -9.96 -5.28 -26.23
C ALA A 39 -10.66 -5.16 -24.86
N ASP A 40 -10.23 -5.93 -23.86
CA ASP A 40 -10.82 -5.89 -22.51
C ASP A 40 -10.57 -4.54 -21.83
N MET A 41 -9.45 -3.86 -22.17
CA MET A 41 -9.09 -2.56 -21.63
C MET A 41 -10.06 -1.43 -22.03
N LEU A 42 -10.87 -1.65 -23.07
CA LEU A 42 -11.91 -0.71 -23.49
C LEU A 42 -13.24 -0.93 -22.74
N ASN A 43 -13.34 -1.99 -21.94
CA ASN A 43 -14.55 -2.32 -21.19
C ASN A 43 -14.51 -1.72 -19.77
N VAL A 44 -15.66 -1.23 -19.30
CA VAL A 44 -15.83 -0.71 -17.93
C VAL A 44 -15.45 -1.76 -16.87
N SER A 45 -15.72 -3.04 -17.14
CA SER A 45 -15.43 -4.15 -16.21
C SER A 45 -13.93 -4.34 -15.95
N PHE A 46 -13.09 -4.03 -16.93
CA PHE A 46 -11.64 -4.02 -16.75
C PHE A 46 -11.23 -2.92 -15.76
N TRP A 47 -11.73 -1.71 -15.95
CA TRP A 47 -11.43 -0.59 -15.06
C TRP A 47 -12.02 -0.76 -13.67
N HIS A 48 -13.16 -1.44 -13.51
CA HIS A 48 -13.65 -1.89 -12.21
C HIS A 48 -12.67 -2.84 -11.52
N THR A 49 -12.06 -3.76 -12.27
CA THR A 49 -11.07 -4.71 -11.74
C THR A 49 -9.77 -4.00 -11.34
N VAL A 50 -9.33 -3.01 -12.10
CA VAL A 50 -8.21 -2.13 -11.71
C VAL A 50 -8.56 -1.31 -10.46
N ALA A 51 -9.79 -0.78 -10.37
CA ALA A 51 -10.23 -0.03 -9.20
C ALA A 51 -10.31 -0.88 -7.93
N THR A 52 -10.76 -2.15 -8.03
CA THR A 52 -10.76 -3.08 -6.90
C THR A 52 -9.35 -3.43 -6.44
N ALA A 53 -8.36 -3.50 -7.35
CA ALA A 53 -6.95 -3.61 -6.97
C ALA A 53 -6.47 -2.38 -6.17
N GLY A 54 -6.95 -1.18 -6.52
CA GLY A 54 -6.74 0.04 -5.72
C GLY A 54 -7.30 -0.06 -4.30
N ILE A 55 -8.54 -0.55 -4.17
CA ILE A 55 -9.17 -0.77 -2.85
C ILE A 55 -8.39 -1.81 -2.04
N ALA A 56 -7.94 -2.90 -2.67
CA ALA A 56 -7.13 -3.92 -2.00
C ALA A 56 -5.77 -3.38 -1.53
N ALA A 57 -5.12 -2.53 -2.33
CA ALA A 57 -3.87 -1.87 -1.95
C ALA A 57 -4.06 -0.92 -0.75
N VAL A 58 -5.18 -0.18 -0.71
CA VAL A 58 -5.53 0.63 0.47
C VAL A 58 -5.81 -0.26 1.68
N GLY A 59 -6.54 -1.37 1.51
CA GLY A 59 -6.81 -2.34 2.57
C GLY A 59 -5.52 -2.96 3.15
N SER A 60 -4.56 -3.32 2.30
CA SER A 60 -3.26 -3.85 2.75
C SER A 60 -2.43 -2.79 3.47
N LEU A 61 -2.50 -1.53 3.04
CA LEU A 61 -1.91 -0.41 3.76
C LEU A 61 -2.56 -0.25 5.14
N LEU A 62 -3.89 -0.25 5.23
CA LEU A 62 -4.59 -0.07 6.50
C LEU A 62 -4.22 -1.19 7.46
N LYS A 63 -4.20 -2.44 6.99
CA LYS A 63 -3.70 -3.59 7.79
C LYS A 63 -2.27 -3.36 8.27
N GLY A 64 -1.37 -2.90 7.41
CA GLY A 64 0.02 -2.59 7.78
C GLY A 64 0.16 -1.44 8.78
N LEU A 65 -0.72 -0.44 8.70
CA LEU A 65 -0.78 0.67 9.66
C LEU A 65 -1.31 0.18 11.01
N PHE A 66 -2.39 -0.61 11.03
CA PHE A 66 -2.90 -1.23 12.25
C PHE A 66 -1.87 -2.15 12.91
N ALA A 67 -1.10 -2.91 12.13
CA ALA A 67 -0.02 -3.74 12.64
C ALA A 67 1.06 -2.90 13.36
N ARG A 68 1.33 -1.68 12.90
CA ARG A 68 2.27 -0.76 13.55
C ARG A 68 1.72 -0.12 14.83
N VAL A 69 0.41 0.10 14.90
CA VAL A 69 -0.25 0.72 16.09
C VAL A 69 -0.44 -0.31 17.21
N ILE A 70 -0.67 -1.58 16.85
CA ILE A 70 -0.91 -2.67 17.81
C ILE A 70 0.38 -3.44 18.13
N GLY A 71 1.34 -3.49 17.19
CA GLY A 71 2.64 -4.15 17.34
C GLY A 71 3.80 -3.18 17.60
N ASP A 72 5.03 -3.68 17.50
CA ASP A 72 6.23 -2.87 17.68
C ASP A 72 6.26 -1.72 16.64
N PRO A 73 6.36 -0.45 17.04
CA PRO A 73 6.34 0.70 16.13
C PRO A 73 7.50 0.71 15.12
N ASN A 74 8.47 -0.18 15.27
CA ASN A 74 9.59 -0.42 14.34
C ASN A 74 9.43 -1.68 13.46
N SER A 75 8.34 -2.44 13.58
CA SER A 75 8.17 -3.73 12.88
C SER A 75 6.91 -3.78 12.03
N ALA A 76 7.03 -4.27 10.79
CA ALA A 76 5.91 -4.49 9.87
C ALA A 76 5.29 -5.90 10.01
N SER A 77 5.54 -6.59 11.13
CA SER A 77 4.99 -7.91 11.46
C SER A 77 4.45 -7.92 12.89
N THR A 78 3.46 -8.77 13.18
CA THR A 78 3.01 -9.06 14.56
C THR A 78 4.01 -9.93 15.33
N SER A 79 5.31 -9.82 15.01
CA SER A 79 6.36 -10.40 15.82
C SER A 79 6.53 -9.53 17.05
N SER A 80 6.13 -10.08 18.20
CA SER A 80 6.58 -9.57 19.50
C SER A 80 8.09 -9.79 19.55
N ALA A 81 8.85 -8.72 19.75
CA ALA A 81 10.25 -8.85 20.11
C ALA A 81 10.34 -9.61 21.44
N VAL A 82 10.59 -10.91 21.34
CA VAL A 82 11.10 -11.77 22.41
C VAL A 82 12.41 -12.35 21.91
#